data_AF-A0A956EKK0-F1
#
_entry.id   AF-A0A956EKK0-F1
#
_cell.length_a   1.000
_cell.length_b   1.000
_cell.length_c   1.000
_cell.angle_alpha   90.00
_cell.angle_beta   90.00
_cell.angle_gamma   90.00
#
_symmetry.space_group_name_H-M   'P 1'
#
loop_
_entity.id
_entity.type
_entity.pdbx_description
1 polymer ?
#
loop_
_entity_poly.entity_id
_entity_poly.type
_entity_poly.pdbx_seq_one_letter_code
_entity_poly.pdbx_strand_id
1 'polypeptide(L)'
;SGRPALFFTTPLNDAALGDDASPAVIGARHAALAERIHRVDPGGETIRLAPLDHPLFSPDRFVDHCHLTPEGSRILALNLVDALNLGLGRRPRALEVIRQEGPHTTLIAGLGQGYREGAAWEALLQRPQGIAWDAEGRQLVIADTGNHALRRLRGELQITELLAGTPTRRGRRDGPAADALLSRPRAPCVAGDQVFFLDGDDAILRSVRDGEVITHRRFPRRLRMIRCREGELVALASDATLHVLDVASGRRRARTFAAIDGARLRLRNIALGPEGRIFAVTHDNRIVEGRIGEGSRIDATVIFAGAGEETTPRAKNDRFPYDFDHVRFASIQDIAYVERYDGLLVQDDVPPAKPLPALSERIHLRFLDLKERKVYPWIKPEVFGQAYVLWNETSESLVSGFHLGSMALDPASASLFYLEGRRSRLYRIDDGILGLAKTGHFGGGAAKVALKDRLGAGLGRRAQVRWRPQEHLGARWEDQPRAGPYLALLVGSSMIAYNDIVGEYSLGRKIEQVLSAELGYRDRIRFDLFQRTRSGANLAKMIETLREAEEEGLRVDVAIIDVYGLIDRFLEGSADEAAFLGRLRELEDYRQRTGILVLFLDNT
;
A
#
# COMPACT_ATOMS: atom_id res chain seq x y z
N SER A 1 16.40 -10.16 30.26
CA SER A 1 16.70 -11.59 30.01
C SER A 1 18.14 -11.93 30.38
N GLY A 2 18.71 -11.37 31.47
CA GLY A 2 20.12 -11.64 31.80
C GLY A 2 21.09 -11.17 30.71
N ARG A 3 20.68 -10.22 29.87
CA ARG A 3 21.44 -9.79 28.69
C ARG A 3 21.82 -8.33 28.89
N PRO A 4 23.12 -7.99 28.79
CA PRO A 4 23.60 -6.64 29.04
C PRO A 4 22.83 -5.63 28.18
N ALA A 5 22.26 -4.62 28.82
CA ALA A 5 21.58 -3.52 28.14
C ALA A 5 22.63 -2.52 27.65
N LEU A 6 22.66 -2.29 26.34
CA LEU A 6 23.52 -1.28 25.72
C LEU A 6 22.69 0.00 25.54
N PHE A 7 23.10 1.08 26.20
CA PHE A 7 22.49 2.40 26.05
C PHE A 7 23.37 3.29 25.19
N PHE A 8 22.74 4.08 24.32
CA PHE A 8 23.42 5.03 23.45
C PHE A 8 23.15 6.45 23.99
N THR A 9 24.21 7.21 24.23
CA THR A 9 24.09 8.62 24.61
C THR A 9 24.45 9.48 23.41
N THR A 10 23.52 10.33 22.96
CA THR A 10 23.85 11.45 22.09
C THR A 10 24.49 12.56 22.92
N PRO A 11 25.34 13.42 22.33
CA PRO A 11 25.82 14.61 23.01
C PRO A 11 24.60 15.44 23.43
N LEU A 12 24.42 15.62 24.74
CA LEU A 12 23.58 16.70 25.24
C LEU A 12 24.25 17.98 24.76
N ASN A 13 23.54 18.79 23.98
CA ASN A 13 23.99 20.15 23.73
C ASN A 13 23.78 20.95 25.02
N ASP A 14 24.71 20.77 25.94
CA ASP A 14 24.74 21.52 27.19
C ASP A 14 25.39 22.86 26.87
N ALA A 15 24.57 23.92 26.86
CA ALA A 15 25.03 25.30 26.61
C ALA A 15 26.18 25.72 27.55
N ALA A 16 26.43 24.97 28.62
CA ALA A 16 27.56 25.14 29.53
C ALA A 16 28.94 24.69 28.98
N LEU A 17 29.00 23.93 27.87
CA LEU A 17 30.27 23.36 27.38
C LEU A 17 31.04 24.26 26.41
N GLY A 18 30.37 25.26 25.80
CA GLY A 18 30.98 26.11 24.77
C GLY A 18 31.45 25.34 23.53
N ASP A 19 31.78 26.06 22.46
CA ASP A 19 32.13 25.46 21.16
C ASP A 19 33.49 24.71 21.15
N ASP A 20 34.24 24.74 22.25
CA ASP A 20 35.64 24.26 22.33
C ASP A 20 35.84 22.95 23.13
N ALA A 21 34.78 22.23 23.49
CA ALA A 21 34.93 20.99 24.26
C ALA A 21 35.57 19.87 23.42
N SER A 22 36.84 19.54 23.69
CA SER A 22 37.54 18.48 22.98
C SER A 22 36.89 17.10 23.19
N PRO A 23 36.98 16.17 22.22
CA PRO A 23 36.41 14.82 22.34
C PRO A 23 36.82 14.07 23.62
N ALA A 24 38.02 14.34 24.13
CA ALA A 24 38.53 13.78 25.37
C ALA A 24 37.78 14.30 26.63
N VAL A 25 37.42 15.58 26.66
CA VAL A 25 36.67 16.20 27.76
C VAL A 25 35.22 15.70 27.77
N ILE A 26 34.62 15.56 26.59
CA ILE A 26 33.29 14.98 26.42
C ILE A 26 33.31 13.51 26.87
N GLY A 27 34.29 12.72 26.44
CA GLY A 27 34.47 11.33 26.85
C GLY A 27 34.62 11.15 28.37
N ALA A 28 35.43 11.99 29.01
CA ALA A 28 35.65 11.92 30.46
C ALA A 28 34.37 12.22 31.28
N ARG A 29 33.53 13.17 30.83
CA ARG A 29 32.25 13.46 31.51
C ARG A 29 31.20 12.37 31.30
N HIS A 30 31.14 11.74 30.14
CA HIS A 30 30.26 10.59 29.90
C HIS A 30 30.68 9.38 30.73
N ALA A 31 31.99 9.14 30.89
CA ALA A 31 32.51 8.13 31.81
C ALA A 31 32.11 8.42 33.28
N ALA A 32 32.17 9.69 33.72
CA ALA A 32 31.73 10.09 35.06
C ALA A 32 30.21 9.95 35.27
N LEU A 33 29.40 10.19 34.24
CA LEU A 33 27.96 9.96 34.27
C LEU A 33 27.64 8.46 34.36
N ALA A 34 28.34 7.64 33.58
CA ALA A 34 28.23 6.19 33.65
C ALA A 34 28.63 5.66 35.04
N GLU A 35 29.69 6.18 35.66
CA GLU A 35 30.06 5.84 37.04
C GLU A 35 29.02 6.26 38.08
N ARG A 36 28.35 7.40 37.89
CA ARG A 36 27.28 7.86 38.79
C ARG A 36 26.04 6.97 38.68
N ILE A 37 25.66 6.58 37.47
CA ILE A 37 24.54 5.65 37.23
C ILE A 37 24.84 4.29 37.86
N HIS A 38 26.07 3.76 37.70
CA HIS A 38 26.49 2.53 38.35
C HIS A 38 26.56 2.62 39.89
N ARG A 39 26.80 3.81 40.46
CA ARG A 39 26.74 4.02 41.92
C ARG A 39 25.33 4.03 42.48
N VAL A 40 24.32 4.39 41.68
CA VAL A 40 22.91 4.45 42.08
C VAL A 40 22.23 3.08 42.03
N ASP A 41 22.73 2.15 41.22
CA ASP A 41 22.27 0.76 41.17
C ASP A 41 23.45 -0.23 41.17
N PRO A 42 24.03 -0.54 42.36
CA PRO A 42 25.19 -1.41 42.48
C PRO A 42 24.92 -2.88 42.13
N GLY A 43 23.64 -3.27 42.02
CA GLY A 43 23.19 -4.64 41.74
C GLY A 43 22.60 -4.85 40.34
N GLY A 44 22.46 -3.78 39.54
CA GLY A 44 21.93 -3.84 38.18
C GLY A 44 22.89 -4.51 37.19
N GLU A 45 22.33 -5.25 36.23
CA GLU A 45 23.07 -5.86 35.12
C GLU A 45 24.00 -4.81 34.45
N THR A 46 25.25 -5.19 34.16
CA THR A 46 26.32 -4.27 33.71
C THR A 46 25.89 -3.43 32.51
N ILE A 47 25.64 -2.14 32.73
CA ILE A 47 25.35 -1.16 31.67
C ILE A 47 26.67 -0.78 31.01
N ARG A 48 26.77 -0.89 29.69
CA ARG A 48 27.94 -0.42 28.93
C ARG A 48 27.49 0.61 27.89
N LEU A 49 28.22 1.72 27.81
CA LEU A 49 28.05 2.72 26.74
C LEU A 49 29.01 2.35 25.59
N ALA A 50 28.51 2.38 24.35
CA ALA A 50 29.34 2.17 23.17
C ALA A 50 30.06 3.48 22.78
N PRO A 51 31.33 3.42 22.35
CA PRO A 51 32.05 4.62 21.92
C PRO A 51 31.51 5.13 20.57
N LEU A 52 31.60 6.45 20.34
CA LEU A 52 31.00 7.13 19.17
C LEU A 52 31.68 6.78 17.84
N ASP A 53 32.87 6.16 17.87
CA ASP A 53 33.61 5.64 16.73
C ASP A 53 33.27 4.18 16.39
N HIS A 54 32.26 3.61 17.05
CA HIS A 54 31.81 2.24 16.78
C HIS A 54 31.26 2.11 15.34
N PRO A 55 31.56 1.03 14.59
CA PRO A 55 31.16 0.84 13.18
C PRO A 55 29.64 0.89 12.87
N LEU A 56 28.80 0.99 13.91
CA LEU A 56 27.36 1.20 13.76
C LEU A 56 27.01 2.68 13.49
N PHE A 57 27.92 3.60 13.80
CA PHE A 57 27.84 5.03 13.52
C PHE A 57 28.61 5.35 12.22
N SER A 58 28.00 5.09 11.05
CA SER A 58 28.51 5.63 9.78
C SER A 58 27.67 6.84 9.33
N PRO A 59 28.28 7.90 8.76
CA PRO A 59 27.56 9.10 8.29
C PRO A 59 26.42 8.77 7.30
N ASP A 60 26.61 7.73 6.50
CA ASP A 60 25.64 7.20 5.53
C ASP A 60 24.39 6.54 6.17
N ARG A 61 24.40 6.31 7.49
CA ARG A 61 23.23 5.86 8.29
C ARG A 61 22.57 6.98 9.10
N PHE A 62 23.11 8.20 9.03
CA PHE A 62 22.68 9.33 9.86
C PHE A 62 22.69 10.62 9.02
N VAL A 63 21.52 11.07 8.56
CA VAL A 63 21.39 12.35 7.85
C VAL A 63 21.11 13.48 8.83
N ASP A 64 22.01 14.46 8.80
CA ASP A 64 21.97 15.83 9.32
C ASP A 64 21.64 16.11 10.79
N HIS A 65 22.60 16.81 11.39
CA HIS A 65 22.65 17.27 12.76
C HIS A 65 21.62 18.36 13.04
N CYS A 66 20.84 18.26 14.13
CA CYS A 66 20.37 19.39 14.95
C CYS A 66 19.68 18.91 16.24
N HIS A 67 20.08 19.50 17.38
CA HIS A 67 19.39 19.60 18.67
C HIS A 67 18.22 18.64 18.93
N LEU A 68 18.50 17.43 19.42
CA LEU A 68 17.45 16.59 19.97
C LEU A 68 17.07 17.12 21.36
N THR A 69 15.83 17.56 21.53
CA THR A 69 15.20 17.64 22.85
C THR A 69 15.18 16.23 23.48
N PRO A 70 14.93 16.07 24.79
CA PRO A 70 14.84 14.75 25.42
C PRO A 70 13.92 13.75 24.66
N GLU A 71 12.90 14.26 23.99
CA GLU A 71 11.97 13.52 23.13
C GLU A 71 12.63 13.01 21.85
N GLY A 72 13.46 13.84 21.19
CA GLY A 72 14.23 13.43 20.00
C GLY A 72 15.26 12.33 20.29
N SER A 73 15.92 12.38 21.46
CA SER A 73 16.85 11.33 21.89
C SER A 73 16.14 10.01 22.18
N ARG A 74 14.91 10.07 22.67
CA ARG A 74 14.08 8.88 22.89
C ARG A 74 13.69 8.22 21.57
N ILE A 75 13.31 9.01 20.56
CA ILE A 75 12.95 8.49 19.24
C ILE A 75 14.17 7.81 18.58
N LEU A 76 15.35 8.42 18.65
CA LEU A 76 16.59 7.84 18.15
C LEU A 76 16.91 6.48 18.81
N ALA A 77 16.75 6.39 20.13
CA ALA A 77 16.98 5.14 20.86
C ALA A 77 15.97 4.04 20.43
N LEU A 78 14.71 4.40 20.20
CA LEU A 78 13.68 3.47 19.74
C LEU A 78 13.96 2.98 18.31
N ASN A 79 14.40 3.85 17.41
CA ASN A 79 14.83 3.50 16.05
C ASN A 79 15.95 2.48 16.03
N LEU A 80 16.96 2.71 16.86
CA LEU A 80 18.15 1.89 16.88
C LEU A 80 17.85 0.50 17.48
N VAL A 81 16.94 0.44 18.46
CA VAL A 81 16.46 -0.83 19.02
C VAL A 81 15.56 -1.60 18.04
N ASP A 82 14.70 -0.93 17.27
CA ASP A 82 13.90 -1.54 16.20
C ASP A 82 14.81 -2.11 15.09
N ALA A 83 15.76 -1.32 14.60
CA ALA A 83 16.69 -1.72 13.55
C ALA A 83 17.59 -2.91 13.94
N LEU A 84 17.98 -3.01 15.22
CA LEU A 84 18.82 -4.08 15.74
C LEU A 84 18.02 -5.31 16.21
N ASN A 85 16.69 -5.29 16.11
CA ASN A 85 15.80 -6.41 16.47
C ASN A 85 16.06 -6.95 17.89
N LEU A 86 16.35 -6.07 18.85
CA LEU A 86 16.64 -6.47 20.23
C LEU A 86 15.35 -6.86 20.97
N GLY A 87 15.47 -7.84 21.88
CA GLY A 87 14.34 -8.33 22.66
C GLY A 87 13.88 -7.34 23.73
N LEU A 88 12.92 -6.48 23.37
CA LEU A 88 12.23 -5.60 24.31
C LEU A 88 11.00 -6.27 24.94
N GLY A 89 10.65 -5.85 26.16
CA GLY A 89 9.37 -6.22 26.80
C GLY A 89 8.13 -5.73 26.04
N ARG A 90 8.28 -4.69 25.21
CA ARG A 90 7.32 -4.23 24.19
C ARG A 90 8.09 -3.54 23.07
N ARG A 91 7.76 -3.82 21.79
CA ARG A 91 8.35 -3.10 20.66
C ARG A 91 7.91 -1.62 20.66
N PRO A 92 8.74 -0.69 20.13
CA PRO A 92 8.31 0.69 19.88
C PRO A 92 7.13 0.69 18.90
N ARG A 93 6.19 1.62 19.06
CA ARG A 93 5.08 1.80 18.11
C ARG A 93 5.61 2.43 16.83
N ALA A 94 4.93 2.23 15.71
CA ALA A 94 5.36 2.77 14.40
C ALA A 94 5.55 4.29 14.43
N LEU A 95 4.69 5.02 15.16
CA LEU A 95 4.77 6.47 15.37
C LEU A 95 5.90 6.92 16.33
N GLU A 96 6.46 6.00 17.12
CA GLU A 96 7.57 6.27 18.03
C GLU A 96 8.94 6.04 17.33
N VAL A 97 8.93 5.61 16.07
CA VAL A 97 10.11 5.23 15.28
C VAL A 97 10.21 6.13 14.04
N ILE A 98 11.19 7.04 14.00
CA ILE A 98 11.61 7.75 12.79
C ILE A 98 12.52 6.83 11.95
N ARG A 99 11.99 6.22 10.90
CA ARG A 99 12.80 5.40 10.00
C ARG A 99 13.59 6.32 9.06
N GLN A 100 14.90 6.07 8.91
CA GLN A 100 15.68 6.64 7.81
C GLN A 100 14.96 6.25 6.50
N GLU A 101 14.87 7.17 5.54
CA GLU A 101 14.62 6.77 4.14
C GLU A 101 15.69 5.73 3.79
N GLY A 102 15.25 4.48 3.69
CA GLY A 102 16.07 3.32 3.37
C GLY A 102 15.41 2.58 2.22
N PRO A 103 16.19 1.92 1.35
CA PRO A 103 15.69 1.45 0.07
C PRO A 103 14.55 0.45 0.27
N HIS A 104 13.38 0.80 -0.25
CA HIS A 104 12.19 -0.03 -0.46
C HIS A 104 11.40 -0.50 0.78
N THR A 105 10.45 0.30 1.28
CA THR A 105 9.30 -0.21 2.07
C THR A 105 8.26 -0.93 1.19
N THR A 106 8.26 -0.65 -0.11
CA THR A 106 7.34 -1.23 -1.09
C THR A 106 7.77 -2.64 -1.50
N LEU A 107 9.06 -2.95 -1.65
CA LEU A 107 9.52 -4.29 -2.02
C LEU A 107 9.82 -5.09 -0.75
N ILE A 108 8.92 -6.00 -0.41
CA ILE A 108 9.08 -6.82 0.80
C ILE A 108 10.08 -7.95 0.56
N ALA A 109 10.10 -8.56 -0.62
CA ALA A 109 11.05 -9.60 -0.98
C ALA A 109 11.44 -9.49 -2.46
N GLY A 110 12.74 -9.49 -2.75
CA GLY A 110 13.22 -9.57 -4.12
C GLY A 110 14.72 -9.31 -4.29
N LEU A 111 15.42 -10.32 -4.84
CA LEU A 111 16.31 -10.26 -6.02
C LEU A 111 16.84 -11.69 -6.27
N GLY A 112 15.98 -12.58 -6.79
CA GLY A 112 16.38 -13.95 -7.15
C GLY A 112 15.23 -14.97 -7.08
N GLN A 113 15.47 -16.16 -7.63
CA GLN A 113 14.57 -17.29 -7.62
C GLN A 113 15.21 -18.44 -6.83
N GLY A 114 14.49 -19.02 -5.87
CA GLY A 114 15.01 -20.09 -5.02
C GLY A 114 14.33 -20.15 -3.67
N TYR A 115 14.93 -20.85 -2.71
CA TYR A 115 14.44 -20.94 -1.33
C TYR A 115 15.47 -20.36 -0.36
N ARG A 116 15.08 -19.32 0.38
CA ARG A 116 15.86 -18.76 1.49
C ARG A 116 14.93 -18.07 2.49
N GLU A 117 15.14 -18.30 3.77
CA GLU A 117 14.48 -17.63 4.91
C GLU A 117 15.30 -16.43 5.38
N GLY A 118 14.79 -15.69 6.37
CA GLY A 118 15.50 -14.60 7.02
C GLY A 118 14.81 -13.26 6.83
N ALA A 119 15.60 -12.19 6.74
CA ALA A 119 15.06 -10.86 6.46
C ALA A 119 14.27 -10.88 5.15
N ALA A 120 13.12 -10.22 5.11
CA ALA A 120 12.19 -10.33 3.99
C ALA A 120 12.84 -9.90 2.66
N TRP A 121 13.65 -8.84 2.69
CA TRP A 121 14.40 -8.35 1.52
C TRP A 121 15.51 -9.32 1.05
N GLU A 122 15.97 -10.25 1.91
CA GLU A 122 16.89 -11.33 1.55
C GLU A 122 16.17 -12.63 1.18
N ALA A 123 14.91 -12.81 1.54
CA ALA A 123 14.20 -14.06 1.29
C ALA A 123 14.09 -14.34 -0.22
N LEU A 124 14.24 -15.61 -0.59
CA LEU A 124 14.02 -16.08 -1.96
C LEU A 124 12.71 -16.86 -2.04
N LEU A 125 11.95 -16.58 -3.09
CA LEU A 125 10.72 -17.26 -3.48
C LEU A 125 10.93 -17.89 -4.87
N GLN A 126 10.17 -18.94 -5.17
CA GLN A 126 10.24 -19.64 -6.45
C GLN A 126 8.85 -19.76 -7.07
N ARG A 127 8.57 -18.91 -8.06
CA ARG A 127 7.30 -18.90 -8.82
C ARG A 127 6.05 -18.97 -7.93
N PRO A 128 5.93 -18.10 -6.90
CA PRO A 128 4.84 -18.19 -5.95
C PRO A 128 3.50 -17.84 -6.63
N GLN A 129 2.39 -18.49 -6.25
CA GLN A 129 1.10 -18.37 -6.95
C GLN A 129 -0.08 -18.05 -6.03
N GLY A 130 0.18 -17.59 -4.81
CA GLY A 130 -0.89 -17.22 -3.91
C GLY A 130 -0.37 -16.49 -2.70
N ILE A 131 -1.18 -15.56 -2.21
CA ILE A 131 -0.89 -14.76 -1.04
C ILE A 131 -2.20 -14.55 -0.26
N ALA A 132 -2.10 -14.50 1.06
CA ALA A 132 -3.22 -14.18 1.93
C ALA A 132 -2.73 -13.38 3.14
N TRP A 133 -3.52 -12.40 3.53
CA TRP A 133 -3.35 -11.65 4.77
C TRP A 133 -4.30 -12.21 5.82
N ASP A 134 -3.85 -12.31 7.07
CA ASP A 134 -4.72 -12.73 8.17
C ASP A 134 -5.72 -11.63 8.54
N ALA A 135 -6.88 -12.03 9.08
CA ALA A 135 -7.93 -11.08 9.44
C ALA A 135 -7.52 -10.15 10.59
N GLU A 136 -6.58 -10.58 11.44
CA GLU A 136 -6.04 -9.76 12.53
C GLU A 136 -4.88 -8.85 12.10
N GLY A 137 -4.44 -8.92 10.84
CA GLY A 137 -3.39 -8.08 10.29
C GLY A 137 -1.99 -8.29 10.88
N ARG A 138 -1.67 -9.51 11.32
CA ARG A 138 -0.41 -9.88 11.97
C ARG A 138 0.54 -10.68 11.08
N GLN A 139 0.05 -11.37 10.05
CA GLN A 139 0.89 -12.22 9.20
C GLN A 139 0.39 -12.35 7.76
N LEU A 140 1.36 -12.36 6.84
CA LEU A 140 1.14 -12.59 5.41
C LEU A 140 1.60 -14.01 5.07
N VAL A 141 0.71 -14.82 4.52
CA VAL A 141 1.03 -16.18 4.06
C VAL A 141 1.26 -16.18 2.57
N ILE A 142 2.35 -16.80 2.13
CA ILE A 142 2.71 -16.95 0.72
C ILE A 142 2.71 -18.43 0.36
N ALA A 143 2.04 -18.77 -0.74
CA ALA A 143 2.22 -20.06 -1.40
C ALA A 143 3.44 -19.99 -2.33
N ASP A 144 4.58 -20.45 -1.82
CA ASP A 144 5.84 -20.54 -2.53
C ASP A 144 5.85 -21.80 -3.41
N THR A 145 5.00 -21.75 -4.44
CA THR A 145 4.53 -22.89 -5.23
C THR A 145 5.66 -23.71 -5.85
N GLY A 146 6.69 -23.05 -6.38
CA GLY A 146 7.84 -23.71 -6.99
C GLY A 146 8.78 -24.36 -5.99
N ASN A 147 8.81 -23.88 -4.74
CA ASN A 147 9.54 -24.51 -3.65
C ASN A 147 8.70 -25.57 -2.90
N HIS A 148 7.42 -25.72 -3.24
CA HIS A 148 6.52 -26.66 -2.56
C HIS A 148 6.37 -26.37 -1.06
N ALA A 149 6.35 -25.09 -0.71
CA ALA A 149 6.25 -24.63 0.67
C ALA A 149 5.16 -23.56 0.82
N LEU A 150 4.60 -23.48 2.02
CA LEU A 150 3.93 -22.27 2.52
C LEU A 150 4.94 -21.49 3.35
N ARG A 151 4.98 -20.18 3.13
CA ARG A 151 5.84 -19.25 3.86
C ARG A 151 4.95 -18.29 4.65
N ARG A 152 5.43 -17.77 5.77
CA ARG A 152 4.80 -16.65 6.46
C ARG A 152 5.77 -15.50 6.67
N LEU A 153 5.25 -14.28 6.64
CA LEU A 153 5.97 -13.08 7.02
C LEU A 153 5.49 -12.63 8.39
N ARG A 154 6.43 -12.40 9.32
CA ARG A 154 6.18 -11.96 10.69
C ARG A 154 7.04 -10.76 11.07
N GLY A 155 6.72 -10.17 12.22
CA GLY A 155 7.47 -9.04 12.79
C GLY A 155 7.37 -7.81 11.89
N GLU A 156 6.14 -7.34 11.63
CA GLU A 156 5.87 -6.21 10.73
C GLU A 156 6.39 -6.45 9.30
N LEU A 157 6.16 -7.68 8.80
CA LEU A 157 6.56 -8.13 7.47
C LEU A 157 8.08 -8.19 7.23
N GLN A 158 8.89 -8.11 8.28
CA GLN A 158 10.36 -8.04 8.16
C GLN A 158 11.04 -9.41 8.07
N ILE A 159 10.38 -10.49 8.48
CA ILE A 159 11.01 -11.83 8.54
C ILE A 159 10.17 -12.83 7.77
N THR A 160 10.76 -13.50 6.78
CA THR A 160 10.15 -14.60 6.04
C THR A 160 10.65 -15.95 6.57
N GLU A 161 9.73 -16.85 6.91
CA GLU A 161 10.05 -18.19 7.39
C GLU A 161 9.09 -19.26 6.85
N LEU A 162 9.45 -20.53 7.01
CA LEU A 162 8.63 -21.67 6.67
C LEU A 162 7.40 -21.73 7.58
N LEU A 163 6.23 -21.83 6.96
CA LEU A 163 5.00 -22.17 7.65
C LEU A 163 4.72 -23.67 7.54
N ALA A 164 4.86 -24.25 6.34
CA ALA A 164 4.67 -25.68 6.13
C ALA A 164 5.33 -26.18 4.83
N GLY A 165 5.64 -27.48 4.80
CA GLY A 165 6.23 -28.17 3.66
C GLY A 165 7.72 -28.42 3.83
N THR A 166 8.26 -29.39 3.09
CA THR A 166 9.71 -29.59 2.93
C THR A 166 10.17 -28.92 1.63
N PRO A 167 10.87 -27.76 1.70
CA PRO A 167 11.26 -27.00 0.52
C PRO A 167 12.01 -27.83 -0.50
N THR A 168 11.77 -27.59 -1.80
CA THR A 168 12.32 -28.33 -2.95
C THR A 168 11.89 -29.79 -3.08
N ARG A 169 11.20 -30.36 -2.08
CA ARG A 169 10.72 -31.74 -2.09
C ARG A 169 9.22 -31.80 -2.31
N ARG A 170 8.82 -32.11 -3.54
CA ARG A 170 7.42 -32.32 -3.92
C ARG A 170 6.87 -33.60 -3.28
N GLY A 171 5.66 -33.55 -2.75
CA GLY A 171 4.91 -34.74 -2.35
C GLY A 171 3.55 -34.40 -1.76
N ARG A 172 2.88 -35.39 -1.20
CA ARG A 172 1.59 -35.22 -0.51
C ARG A 172 1.59 -36.08 0.75
N ARG A 173 2.19 -35.55 1.81
CA ARG A 173 2.24 -36.20 3.12
C ARG A 173 1.79 -35.19 4.18
N ASP A 174 0.76 -35.55 4.93
CA ASP A 174 0.26 -34.82 6.10
C ASP A 174 1.20 -35.06 7.30
N GLY A 175 0.91 -34.41 8.44
CA GLY A 175 1.71 -34.49 9.66
C GLY A 175 2.35 -33.15 10.02
N PRO A 176 3.39 -33.16 10.89
CA PRO A 176 4.03 -31.94 11.37
C PRO A 176 4.40 -31.02 10.22
N ALA A 177 4.10 -29.73 10.33
CA ALA A 177 4.14 -28.79 9.22
C ALA A 177 5.53 -28.68 8.60
N ALA A 178 6.59 -28.79 9.39
CA ALA A 178 7.98 -28.79 8.92
C ALA A 178 8.35 -30.07 8.12
N ASP A 179 7.69 -31.19 8.39
CA ASP A 179 7.95 -32.50 7.78
C ASP A 179 6.92 -32.89 6.70
N ALA A 180 5.83 -32.13 6.60
CA ALA A 180 4.80 -32.35 5.60
C ALA A 180 5.38 -32.20 4.19
N LEU A 181 4.88 -32.99 3.25
CA LEU A 181 5.20 -32.81 1.84
C LEU A 181 4.02 -32.13 1.15
N LEU A 182 4.28 -31.02 0.49
CA LEU A 182 3.31 -30.31 -0.36
C LEU A 182 3.69 -30.48 -1.83
N SER A 183 2.73 -30.25 -2.72
CA SER A 183 2.91 -30.40 -4.15
C SER A 183 2.35 -29.18 -4.87
N ARG A 184 3.17 -28.13 -4.99
CA ARG A 184 2.77 -26.88 -5.66
C ARG A 184 1.55 -26.25 -4.99
N PRO A 185 1.64 -25.86 -3.71
CA PRO A 185 0.54 -25.20 -3.02
C PRO A 185 0.17 -23.89 -3.71
N ARG A 186 -1.11 -23.52 -3.68
CA ARG A 186 -1.71 -22.32 -4.28
C ARG A 186 -2.85 -21.81 -3.42
N ALA A 187 -3.28 -20.57 -3.68
CA ALA A 187 -4.46 -19.94 -3.07
C ALA A 187 -4.53 -20.16 -1.54
N PRO A 188 -3.52 -19.70 -0.77
CA PRO A 188 -3.61 -19.72 0.68
C PRO A 188 -4.75 -18.80 1.12
N CYS A 189 -5.28 -19.07 2.30
CA CYS A 189 -6.50 -18.44 2.81
C CYS A 189 -6.51 -18.60 4.33
N VAL A 190 -6.57 -17.49 5.07
CA VAL A 190 -6.48 -17.51 6.53
C VAL A 190 -7.87 -17.38 7.13
N ALA A 191 -8.24 -18.28 8.03
CA ALA A 191 -9.49 -18.24 8.78
C ALA A 191 -9.21 -18.57 10.25
N GLY A 192 -9.12 -17.53 11.09
CA GLY A 192 -8.65 -17.65 12.46
C GLY A 192 -7.18 -18.10 12.51
N ASP A 193 -6.89 -19.12 13.31
CA ASP A 193 -5.57 -19.73 13.47
C ASP A 193 -5.21 -20.73 12.35
N GLN A 194 -6.16 -21.02 11.46
CA GLN A 194 -6.03 -22.05 10.43
C GLN A 194 -5.74 -21.43 9.06
N VAL A 195 -4.73 -21.98 8.38
CA VAL A 195 -4.36 -21.59 7.01
C VAL A 195 -4.79 -22.67 6.04
N PHE A 196 -5.82 -22.41 5.25
CA PHE A 196 -6.26 -23.30 4.18
C PHE A 196 -5.52 -23.01 2.88
N PHE A 197 -5.31 -24.03 2.06
CA PHE A 197 -4.67 -23.91 0.75
C PHE A 197 -5.08 -25.04 -0.18
N LEU A 198 -4.93 -24.80 -1.49
CA LEU A 198 -5.11 -25.83 -2.51
C LEU A 198 -3.75 -26.43 -2.86
N ASP A 199 -3.66 -27.75 -2.85
CA ASP A 199 -2.43 -28.49 -3.08
C ASP A 199 -2.55 -29.45 -4.27
N GLY A 200 -1.49 -29.55 -5.07
CA GLY A 200 -1.44 -30.40 -6.24
C GLY A 200 -2.25 -29.90 -7.44
N ASP A 201 -2.11 -30.60 -8.56
CA ASP A 201 -2.86 -30.27 -9.78
C ASP A 201 -4.35 -30.60 -9.66
N ASP A 202 -4.70 -31.53 -8.76
CA ASP A 202 -6.08 -31.90 -8.41
C ASP A 202 -6.76 -30.87 -7.48
N ALA A 203 -6.01 -29.85 -7.02
CA ALA A 203 -6.48 -28.80 -6.12
C ALA A 203 -7.17 -29.37 -4.86
N ILE A 204 -6.46 -30.26 -4.17
CA ILE A 204 -6.94 -30.86 -2.92
C ILE A 204 -6.88 -29.78 -1.83
N LEU A 205 -7.98 -29.62 -1.09
CA LEU A 205 -7.98 -28.72 0.06
C LEU A 205 -7.16 -29.34 1.20
N ARG A 206 -6.16 -28.60 1.66
CA ARG A 206 -5.37 -28.91 2.86
C ARG A 206 -5.36 -27.69 3.78
N SER A 207 -4.98 -27.89 5.03
CA SER A 207 -4.82 -26.79 5.98
C SER A 207 -3.61 -27.00 6.88
N VAL A 208 -3.00 -25.91 7.32
CA VAL A 208 -2.08 -25.87 8.46
C VAL A 208 -2.87 -25.41 9.68
N ARG A 209 -2.85 -26.19 10.76
CA ARG A 209 -3.46 -25.83 12.06
C ARG A 209 -2.62 -26.47 13.16
N ASP A 210 -2.32 -25.72 14.23
CA ASP A 210 -1.57 -26.23 15.39
C ASP A 210 -0.24 -26.91 15.02
N GLY A 211 0.44 -26.38 13.99
CA GLY A 211 1.71 -26.95 13.51
C GLY A 211 1.56 -28.25 12.73
N GLU A 212 0.35 -28.64 12.32
CA GLU A 212 0.06 -29.87 11.58
C GLU A 212 -0.58 -29.55 10.22
N VAL A 213 -0.21 -30.32 9.19
CA VAL A 213 -0.85 -30.29 7.87
C VAL A 213 -1.89 -31.40 7.76
N ILE A 214 -3.11 -31.03 7.39
CA ILE A 214 -4.27 -31.93 7.33
C ILE A 214 -4.95 -31.85 5.97
N THR A 215 -5.27 -33.01 5.37
CA THR A 215 -6.03 -33.11 4.11
C THR A 215 -7.55 -33.20 4.33
N HIS A 216 -8.31 -32.36 3.64
CA HIS A 216 -9.77 -32.30 3.69
C HIS A 216 -10.42 -33.08 2.53
N ARG A 217 -10.69 -34.37 2.71
CA ARG A 217 -11.20 -35.26 1.65
C ARG A 217 -12.67 -35.07 1.27
N ARG A 218 -13.38 -34.15 1.91
CA ARG A 218 -14.85 -34.03 1.79
C ARG A 218 -15.33 -33.34 0.51
N PHE A 219 -14.47 -32.78 -0.34
CA PHE A 219 -14.89 -32.00 -1.51
C PHE A 219 -15.07 -32.89 -2.75
N PRO A 220 -16.30 -32.99 -3.32
CA PRO A 220 -16.65 -33.99 -4.33
C PRO A 220 -16.18 -33.65 -5.76
N ARG A 221 -15.66 -32.44 -5.96
CA ARG A 221 -15.26 -31.89 -7.27
C ARG A 221 -13.95 -31.13 -7.15
N ARG A 222 -13.24 -30.97 -8.27
CA ARG A 222 -12.03 -30.16 -8.35
C ARG A 222 -12.33 -28.72 -7.96
N LEU A 223 -11.63 -28.22 -6.96
CA LEU A 223 -11.72 -26.83 -6.53
C LEU A 223 -10.94 -25.93 -7.49
N ARG A 224 -11.51 -24.77 -7.81
CA ARG A 224 -10.86 -23.73 -8.62
C ARG A 224 -10.09 -22.75 -7.74
N MET A 225 -10.68 -22.37 -6.62
CA MET A 225 -10.14 -21.37 -5.71
C MET A 225 -10.84 -21.43 -4.36
N ILE A 226 -10.24 -20.77 -3.37
CA ILE A 226 -10.80 -20.57 -2.04
C ILE A 226 -10.66 -19.11 -1.60
N ARG A 227 -11.59 -18.65 -0.76
CA ARG A 227 -11.60 -17.35 -0.07
C ARG A 227 -12.07 -17.55 1.37
N CYS A 228 -11.60 -16.69 2.27
CA CYS A 228 -11.88 -16.80 3.70
C CYS A 228 -12.36 -15.44 4.19
N ARG A 229 -13.34 -15.43 5.08
CA ARG A 229 -13.84 -14.24 5.76
C ARG A 229 -14.50 -14.68 7.06
N GLU A 230 -14.25 -13.99 8.18
CA GLU A 230 -15.00 -14.17 9.44
C GLU A 230 -15.10 -15.64 9.93
N GLY A 231 -14.04 -16.44 9.77
CA GLY A 231 -14.06 -17.85 10.18
C GLY A 231 -14.84 -18.79 9.24
N GLU A 232 -15.27 -18.32 8.07
CA GLU A 232 -15.79 -19.14 6.98
C GLU A 232 -14.74 -19.32 5.88
N LEU A 233 -14.69 -20.53 5.31
CA LEU A 233 -14.02 -20.83 4.04
C LEU A 233 -15.06 -21.02 2.95
N VAL A 234 -14.93 -20.28 1.85
CA VAL A 234 -15.75 -20.41 0.64
C VAL A 234 -14.89 -20.96 -0.47
N ALA A 235 -15.19 -22.19 -0.91
CA ALA A 235 -14.50 -22.88 -1.99
C ALA A 235 -15.37 -22.93 -3.26
N LEU A 236 -14.86 -22.39 -4.36
CA LEU A 236 -15.51 -22.46 -5.67
C LEU A 236 -15.08 -23.73 -6.41
N ALA A 237 -16.02 -24.60 -6.72
CA ALA A 237 -15.80 -25.81 -7.51
C ALA A 237 -15.85 -25.53 -9.02
N SER A 238 -15.33 -26.46 -9.82
CA SER A 238 -15.30 -26.38 -11.28
C SER A 238 -16.67 -26.28 -11.96
N ASP A 239 -17.74 -26.72 -11.28
CA ASP A 239 -19.13 -26.68 -11.76
C ASP A 239 -19.91 -25.44 -11.27
N ALA A 240 -19.20 -24.42 -10.76
CA ALA A 240 -19.75 -23.21 -10.17
C ALA A 240 -20.53 -23.40 -8.85
N THR A 241 -20.43 -24.58 -8.22
CA THR A 241 -20.90 -24.76 -6.84
C THR A 241 -19.96 -24.08 -5.87
N LEU A 242 -20.52 -23.33 -4.92
CA LEU A 242 -19.81 -22.81 -3.76
C LEU A 242 -20.00 -23.74 -2.57
N HIS A 243 -18.90 -24.19 -1.99
CA HIS A 243 -18.89 -24.89 -0.72
C HIS A 243 -18.49 -23.93 0.38
N VAL A 244 -19.43 -23.60 1.26
CA VAL A 244 -19.22 -22.75 2.43
C VAL A 244 -18.98 -23.66 3.63
N LEU A 245 -17.80 -23.57 4.22
CA LEU A 245 -17.37 -24.31 5.40
C LEU A 245 -17.25 -23.33 6.56
N ASP A 246 -18.05 -23.53 7.59
CA ASP A 246 -17.83 -22.90 8.89
C ASP A 246 -16.65 -23.62 9.56
N VAL A 247 -15.57 -22.88 9.84
CA VAL A 247 -14.29 -23.47 10.30
C VAL A 247 -14.41 -23.96 11.75
N ALA A 248 -15.18 -23.28 12.58
CA ALA A 248 -15.34 -23.63 14.00
C ALA A 248 -16.14 -24.93 14.18
N SER A 249 -17.29 -25.05 13.53
CA SER A 249 -18.18 -26.22 13.61
C SER A 249 -17.84 -27.32 12.62
N GLY A 250 -17.04 -27.02 11.59
CA GLY A 250 -16.79 -27.92 10.46
C GLY A 250 -18.02 -28.16 9.57
N ARG A 251 -19.11 -27.41 9.77
CA ARG A 251 -20.35 -27.56 9.00
C ARG A 251 -20.15 -27.04 7.58
N ARG A 252 -20.40 -27.92 6.61
CA ARG A 252 -20.30 -27.59 5.18
C ARG A 252 -21.68 -27.45 4.55
N ARG A 253 -21.86 -26.39 3.78
CA ARG A 253 -23.07 -26.07 3.01
C ARG A 253 -22.71 -25.89 1.54
N ALA A 254 -23.53 -26.40 0.64
CA ALA A 254 -23.36 -26.17 -0.81
C ALA A 254 -24.36 -25.12 -1.30
N ARG A 255 -23.91 -24.24 -2.17
CA ARG A 255 -24.68 -23.14 -2.76
C ARG A 255 -24.43 -23.06 -4.25
N THR A 256 -25.44 -22.63 -5.01
CA THR A 256 -25.29 -22.32 -6.44
C THR A 256 -25.97 -21.01 -6.75
N PHE A 257 -25.35 -20.19 -7.60
CA PHE A 257 -26.02 -19.01 -8.12
C PHE A 257 -27.24 -19.40 -8.96
N ALA A 258 -28.32 -18.62 -8.83
CA ALA A 258 -29.46 -18.69 -9.73
C ALA A 258 -29.02 -18.38 -11.18
N ALA A 259 -29.80 -18.87 -12.13
CA ALA A 259 -29.58 -18.52 -13.54
C ALA A 259 -29.87 -17.03 -13.76
N ILE A 260 -29.08 -16.38 -14.60
CA ILE A 260 -29.30 -15.00 -15.06
C ILE A 260 -29.46 -15.07 -16.58
N ASP A 261 -30.41 -14.31 -17.12
CA ASP A 261 -30.75 -14.32 -18.55
C ASP A 261 -31.11 -15.73 -19.08
N GLY A 262 -31.72 -16.56 -18.21
CA GLY A 262 -32.10 -17.94 -18.54
C GLY A 262 -30.93 -18.94 -18.58
N ALA A 263 -29.70 -18.52 -18.28
CA ALA A 263 -28.51 -19.36 -18.38
C ALA A 263 -27.83 -19.58 -17.01
N ARG A 264 -27.33 -20.80 -16.79
CA ARG A 264 -26.51 -21.11 -15.60
C ARG A 264 -25.17 -20.36 -15.69
N LEU A 265 -24.82 -19.67 -14.61
CA LEU A 265 -23.56 -18.94 -14.54
C LEU A 265 -22.36 -19.89 -14.54
N ARG A 266 -21.36 -19.56 -15.37
CA ARG A 266 -20.02 -20.16 -15.32
C ARG A 266 -19.08 -19.19 -14.63
N LEU A 267 -18.52 -19.57 -13.49
CA LEU A 267 -17.75 -18.66 -12.64
C LEU A 267 -16.24 -18.88 -12.73
N ARG A 268 -15.49 -17.78 -12.75
CA ARG A 268 -14.02 -17.77 -12.80
C ARG A 268 -13.41 -17.40 -11.45
N ASN A 269 -13.92 -16.34 -10.82
CA ASN A 269 -13.37 -15.79 -9.60
C ASN A 269 -14.48 -15.33 -8.63
N ILE A 270 -14.17 -15.20 -7.34
CA ILE A 270 -15.08 -14.68 -6.30
C ILE A 270 -14.35 -13.74 -5.33
N ALA A 271 -15.06 -12.73 -4.84
CA ALA A 271 -14.68 -11.92 -3.68
C ALA A 271 -15.79 -11.97 -2.62
N LEU A 272 -15.40 -11.89 -1.36
CA LEU A 272 -16.32 -11.88 -0.22
C LEU A 272 -16.38 -10.46 0.34
N GLY A 273 -17.56 -9.86 0.39
CA GLY A 273 -17.81 -8.59 1.11
C GLY A 273 -18.45 -8.86 2.48
N PRO A 274 -18.73 -7.84 3.31
CA PRO A 274 -19.33 -8.01 4.63
C PRO A 274 -20.74 -8.59 4.56
N GLU A 275 -21.26 -9.07 5.69
CA GLU A 275 -22.67 -9.50 5.84
C GLU A 275 -23.11 -10.54 4.79
N GLY A 276 -22.21 -11.46 4.45
CA GLY A 276 -22.48 -12.52 3.48
C GLY A 276 -22.55 -12.06 2.02
N ARG A 277 -22.24 -10.79 1.70
CA ARG A 277 -22.13 -10.33 0.31
C ARG A 277 -21.06 -11.15 -0.41
N ILE A 278 -21.37 -11.54 -1.64
CA ILE A 278 -20.45 -12.26 -2.52
C ILE A 278 -20.52 -11.66 -3.91
N PHE A 279 -19.34 -11.43 -4.47
CA PHE A 279 -19.15 -10.98 -5.84
C PHE A 279 -18.56 -12.12 -6.64
N ALA A 280 -19.09 -12.38 -7.81
CA ALA A 280 -18.59 -13.44 -8.68
C ALA A 280 -18.32 -12.92 -10.09
N VAL A 281 -17.17 -13.33 -10.64
CA VAL A 281 -16.77 -13.05 -12.02
C VAL A 281 -17.25 -14.19 -12.89
N THR A 282 -18.03 -13.89 -13.90
CA THR A 282 -18.48 -14.85 -14.89
C THR A 282 -17.41 -15.08 -15.97
N HIS A 283 -17.50 -16.16 -16.76
CA HIS A 283 -16.51 -16.46 -17.80
C HIS A 283 -16.48 -15.42 -18.94
N ASP A 284 -17.61 -14.74 -19.17
CA ASP A 284 -17.81 -13.61 -20.08
C ASP A 284 -17.45 -12.25 -19.44
N ASN A 285 -16.73 -12.24 -18.31
CA ASN A 285 -16.20 -11.06 -17.62
C ASN A 285 -17.26 -10.08 -17.06
N ARG A 286 -18.48 -10.54 -16.80
CA ARG A 286 -19.44 -9.79 -15.98
C ARG A 286 -19.12 -9.98 -14.50
N ILE A 287 -19.49 -8.99 -13.69
CA ILE A 287 -19.46 -9.12 -12.23
C ILE A 287 -20.89 -9.13 -11.74
N VAL A 288 -21.23 -10.18 -10.99
CA VAL A 288 -22.52 -10.34 -10.33
C VAL A 288 -22.35 -10.22 -8.82
N GLU A 289 -23.33 -9.65 -8.16
CA GLU A 289 -23.42 -9.55 -6.70
C GLU A 289 -24.59 -10.38 -6.19
N GLY A 290 -24.38 -11.14 -5.12
CA GLY A 290 -25.42 -11.84 -4.41
C GLY A 290 -25.12 -11.92 -2.91
N ARG A 291 -25.91 -12.69 -2.17
CA ARG A 291 -25.72 -12.91 -0.73
C ARG A 291 -25.74 -14.39 -0.37
N ILE A 292 -24.74 -14.84 0.39
CA ILE A 292 -24.67 -16.19 0.93
C ILE A 292 -25.64 -16.29 2.11
N GLY A 293 -26.80 -16.91 1.87
CA GLY A 293 -27.80 -17.19 2.90
C GLY A 293 -27.87 -18.65 3.34
N GLU A 294 -28.93 -18.98 4.09
CA GLU A 294 -29.21 -20.35 4.54
C GLU A 294 -29.74 -21.28 3.44
N GLY A 295 -30.41 -20.72 2.43
CA GLY A 295 -30.93 -21.45 1.27
C GLY A 295 -29.83 -22.03 0.38
N SER A 296 -30.16 -23.01 -0.47
CA SER A 296 -29.19 -23.65 -1.39
C SER A 296 -28.89 -22.81 -2.64
N ARG A 297 -29.69 -21.77 -2.92
CA ARG A 297 -29.52 -20.87 -4.06
C ARG A 297 -29.11 -19.47 -3.60
N ILE A 298 -28.31 -18.82 -4.44
CA ILE A 298 -27.90 -17.42 -4.30
C ILE A 298 -28.52 -16.66 -5.47
N ASP A 299 -29.50 -15.81 -5.18
CA ASP A 299 -29.99 -14.85 -6.15
C ASP A 299 -28.95 -13.74 -6.31
N ALA A 300 -28.71 -13.32 -7.55
CA ALA A 300 -27.66 -12.37 -7.86
C ALA A 300 -28.06 -11.42 -9.00
N THR A 301 -27.51 -10.22 -8.95
CA THR A 301 -27.71 -9.15 -9.94
C THR A 301 -26.41 -8.81 -10.63
N VAL A 302 -26.45 -8.52 -11.93
CA VAL A 302 -25.28 -8.03 -12.67
C VAL A 302 -25.01 -6.59 -12.23
N ILE A 303 -23.87 -6.35 -11.58
CA ILE A 303 -23.47 -5.01 -11.13
C ILE A 303 -22.53 -4.32 -12.12
N PHE A 304 -21.78 -5.12 -12.90
CA PHE A 304 -20.91 -4.68 -13.98
C PHE A 304 -21.10 -5.60 -15.18
N ALA A 305 -21.66 -5.06 -16.26
CA ALA A 305 -21.90 -5.80 -17.50
C ALA A 305 -20.70 -5.84 -18.45
N GLY A 306 -19.74 -4.91 -18.29
CA GLY A 306 -18.59 -4.78 -19.20
C GLY A 306 -18.99 -4.45 -20.63
N ALA A 307 -20.00 -3.60 -20.81
CA ALA A 307 -20.62 -3.30 -22.10
C ALA A 307 -19.83 -2.30 -22.97
N GLY A 308 -18.74 -1.70 -22.45
CA GLY A 308 -17.94 -0.75 -23.21
C GLY A 308 -17.24 -1.35 -24.43
N GLU A 309 -16.94 -0.53 -25.43
CA GLU A 309 -16.27 -1.00 -26.66
C GLU A 309 -14.75 -1.23 -26.45
N GLU A 310 -14.14 -0.42 -25.58
CA GLU A 310 -12.70 -0.40 -25.34
C GLU A 310 -12.33 -0.83 -23.91
N THR A 311 -11.15 -1.44 -23.76
CA THR A 311 -10.59 -1.76 -22.43
C THR A 311 -9.96 -0.56 -21.75
N THR A 312 -9.67 0.49 -22.51
CA THR A 312 -9.15 1.78 -22.04
C THR A 312 -9.60 2.82 -23.06
N PRO A 313 -10.76 3.47 -22.85
CA PRO A 313 -11.30 4.47 -23.77
C PRO A 313 -10.25 5.54 -24.15
N ARG A 314 -10.02 5.74 -25.44
CA ARG A 314 -8.93 6.62 -25.97
C ARG A 314 -9.38 7.93 -26.61
N ALA A 315 -10.67 8.27 -26.54
CA ALA A 315 -11.15 9.54 -27.10
C ALA A 315 -10.46 10.75 -26.44
N LYS A 316 -10.30 11.85 -27.18
CA LYS A 316 -9.68 13.08 -26.67
C LYS A 316 -10.42 13.55 -25.41
N ASN A 317 -9.69 13.71 -24.31
CA ASN A 317 -10.20 14.05 -22.97
C ASN A 317 -11.00 12.95 -22.24
N ASP A 318 -11.05 11.73 -22.78
CA ASP A 318 -11.63 10.59 -22.08
C ASP A 318 -10.56 9.91 -21.23
N ARG A 319 -10.68 10.08 -19.92
CA ARG A 319 -9.71 9.62 -18.92
C ARG A 319 -10.47 9.20 -17.68
N PHE A 320 -9.79 8.42 -16.84
CA PHE A 320 -10.32 8.03 -15.53
C PHE A 320 -10.93 9.21 -14.74
N PRO A 321 -11.95 8.93 -13.90
CA PRO A 321 -12.68 7.67 -13.82
C PRO A 321 -13.57 7.43 -15.04
N TYR A 322 -13.74 6.16 -15.40
CA TYR A 322 -14.68 5.76 -16.44
C TYR A 322 -16.03 5.35 -15.83
N ASP A 323 -17.12 5.63 -16.53
CA ASP A 323 -18.41 5.00 -16.25
C ASP A 323 -18.35 3.49 -16.49
N PHE A 324 -19.08 2.71 -15.69
CA PHE A 324 -19.15 1.25 -15.85
C PHE A 324 -19.55 0.83 -17.27
N ASP A 325 -20.41 1.60 -17.93
CA ASP A 325 -20.93 1.28 -19.26
C ASP A 325 -19.98 1.68 -20.40
N HIS A 326 -18.94 2.46 -20.11
CA HIS A 326 -17.98 2.94 -21.11
C HIS A 326 -16.72 2.06 -21.20
N VAL A 327 -16.53 1.12 -20.28
CA VAL A 327 -15.34 0.26 -20.24
C VAL A 327 -15.72 -1.21 -20.25
N ARG A 328 -14.90 -2.02 -20.92
CA ARG A 328 -14.93 -3.49 -20.80
C ARG A 328 -13.62 -4.03 -20.25
N PHE A 329 -13.67 -5.19 -19.61
CA PHE A 329 -12.47 -5.94 -19.22
C PHE A 329 -12.26 -7.09 -20.19
N ALA A 330 -11.06 -7.21 -20.76
CA ALA A 330 -10.77 -8.28 -21.71
C ALA A 330 -10.73 -9.65 -21.02
N SER A 331 -10.09 -9.73 -19.85
CA SER A 331 -10.12 -10.91 -19.01
C SER A 331 -9.82 -10.51 -17.56
N ILE A 332 -10.82 -10.69 -16.69
CA ILE A 332 -10.62 -10.49 -15.25
C ILE A 332 -9.87 -11.70 -14.70
N GLN A 333 -8.69 -11.45 -14.12
CA GLN A 333 -7.83 -12.47 -13.53
C GLN A 333 -8.16 -12.68 -12.06
N ASP A 334 -8.35 -11.58 -11.32
CA ASP A 334 -8.66 -11.64 -9.90
C ASP A 334 -9.53 -10.46 -9.44
N ILE A 335 -10.28 -10.69 -8.35
CA ILE A 335 -11.09 -9.66 -7.69
C ILE A 335 -10.95 -9.77 -6.17
N ALA A 336 -10.97 -8.62 -5.50
CA ALA A 336 -11.00 -8.52 -4.05
C ALA A 336 -11.94 -7.38 -3.64
N TYR A 337 -12.66 -7.56 -2.54
CA TYR A 337 -13.50 -6.51 -1.96
C TYR A 337 -12.65 -5.64 -1.05
N VAL A 338 -12.79 -4.32 -1.18
CA VAL A 338 -12.11 -3.33 -0.36
C VAL A 338 -13.12 -2.72 0.59
N GLU A 339 -13.11 -3.20 1.84
CA GLU A 339 -14.10 -2.83 2.85
C GLU A 339 -14.15 -1.33 3.12
N ARG A 340 -12.98 -0.70 3.25
CA ARG A 340 -12.87 0.74 3.48
C ARG A 340 -13.62 1.61 2.44
N TYR A 341 -13.60 1.18 1.18
CA TYR A 341 -14.15 1.98 0.09
C TYR A 341 -15.47 1.42 -0.45
N ASP A 342 -16.01 0.37 0.18
CA ASP A 342 -17.16 -0.39 -0.31
C ASP A 342 -17.10 -0.65 -1.83
N GLY A 343 -15.95 -1.17 -2.28
CA GLY A 343 -15.67 -1.31 -3.71
C GLY A 343 -14.91 -2.58 -4.06
N LEU A 344 -14.67 -2.78 -5.35
CA LEU A 344 -13.95 -3.95 -5.86
C LEU A 344 -12.61 -3.53 -6.45
N LEU A 345 -11.53 -4.12 -5.94
CA LEU A 345 -10.26 -4.15 -6.63
C LEU A 345 -10.31 -5.28 -7.67
N VAL A 346 -10.10 -4.91 -8.94
CA VAL A 346 -10.12 -5.79 -10.09
C VAL A 346 -8.73 -5.82 -10.72
N GLN A 347 -8.23 -7.04 -10.91
CA GLN A 347 -7.04 -7.33 -11.70
C GLN A 347 -7.47 -7.82 -13.08
N ASP A 348 -7.26 -7.01 -14.13
CA ASP A 348 -7.63 -7.35 -15.51
C ASP A 348 -6.41 -7.39 -16.45
N ASP A 349 -6.48 -8.28 -17.43
CA ASP A 349 -5.52 -8.33 -18.54
C ASP A 349 -5.89 -7.30 -19.61
N VAL A 350 -4.86 -6.66 -20.17
CA VAL A 350 -4.99 -5.64 -21.20
C VAL A 350 -4.29 -6.11 -22.47
N PRO A 351 -5.05 -6.63 -23.45
CA PRO A 351 -4.48 -7.10 -24.69
C PRO A 351 -3.76 -5.94 -25.41
N PRO A 352 -2.62 -6.21 -26.04
CA PRO A 352 -1.92 -5.17 -26.80
C PRO A 352 -2.74 -4.81 -28.05
N ALA A 353 -2.64 -3.55 -28.48
CA ALA A 353 -3.31 -3.10 -29.70
C ALA A 353 -2.77 -3.79 -30.97
N LYS A 354 -1.55 -4.33 -30.90
CA LYS A 354 -0.89 -5.12 -31.95
C LYS A 354 -0.21 -6.34 -31.32
N PRO A 355 -0.11 -7.49 -32.02
CA PRO A 355 0.65 -8.63 -31.54
C PRO A 355 2.11 -8.24 -31.27
N LEU A 356 2.65 -8.60 -30.10
CA LEU A 356 4.05 -8.34 -29.74
C LEU A 356 4.88 -9.63 -29.78
N PRO A 357 6.18 -9.56 -30.13
CA PRO A 357 7.06 -10.74 -30.23
C PRO A 357 7.28 -11.49 -28.91
N ALA A 358 7.02 -10.83 -27.77
CA ALA A 358 7.10 -11.42 -26.44
C ALA A 358 5.88 -11.03 -25.60
N LEU A 359 5.34 -12.00 -24.85
CA LEU A 359 4.32 -11.77 -23.83
C LEU A 359 4.93 -10.97 -22.67
N SER A 360 4.82 -9.64 -22.70
CA SER A 360 4.70 -8.90 -21.45
C SER A 360 3.26 -9.06 -20.99
N GLU A 361 3.02 -9.81 -19.92
CA GLU A 361 1.74 -9.77 -19.21
C GLU A 361 1.42 -8.31 -18.93
N ARG A 362 0.20 -7.87 -19.27
CA ARG A 362 -0.24 -6.48 -19.13
C ARG A 362 -1.40 -6.46 -18.15
N ILE A 363 -1.07 -6.49 -16.88
CA ILE A 363 -2.08 -6.44 -15.84
C ILE A 363 -2.33 -4.98 -15.44
N HIS A 364 -3.61 -4.62 -15.41
CA HIS A 364 -4.12 -3.43 -14.76
C HIS A 364 -4.75 -3.80 -13.41
N LEU A 365 -4.58 -2.90 -12.45
CA LEU A 365 -5.28 -2.94 -11.17
C LEU A 365 -6.24 -1.74 -11.18
N ARG A 366 -7.54 -2.02 -11.08
CA ARG A 366 -8.60 -1.01 -11.17
C ARG A 366 -9.54 -1.13 -10.00
N PHE A 367 -10.03 0.00 -9.51
CA PHE A 367 -11.00 0.07 -8.45
C PHE A 367 -12.37 0.40 -9.02
N LEU A 368 -13.35 -0.45 -8.73
CA LEU A 368 -14.75 -0.21 -9.05
C LEU A 368 -15.41 0.35 -7.80
N ASP A 369 -15.71 1.64 -7.85
CA ASP A 369 -16.58 2.31 -6.91
C ASP A 369 -18.02 1.87 -7.21
N LEU A 370 -18.60 1.08 -6.31
CA LEU A 370 -19.93 0.52 -6.49
C LEU A 370 -21.04 1.56 -6.27
N LYS A 371 -20.78 2.58 -5.44
CA LYS A 371 -21.73 3.64 -5.11
C LYS A 371 -21.90 4.60 -6.29
N GLU A 372 -20.78 5.09 -6.81
CA GLU A 372 -20.77 6.08 -7.91
C GLU A 372 -20.77 5.41 -9.30
N ARG A 373 -20.65 4.07 -9.35
CA ARG A 373 -20.54 3.28 -10.58
C ARG A 373 -19.41 3.77 -11.48
N LYS A 374 -18.26 4.01 -10.86
CA LYS A 374 -17.05 4.54 -11.52
C LYS A 374 -15.89 3.57 -11.42
N VAL A 375 -15.13 3.47 -12.48
CA VAL A 375 -13.87 2.72 -12.53
C VAL A 375 -12.74 3.72 -12.37
N TYR A 376 -11.93 3.56 -11.33
CA TYR A 376 -10.70 4.30 -11.05
C TYR A 376 -9.48 3.41 -11.33
N PRO A 377 -8.30 3.99 -11.62
CA PRO A 377 -7.07 3.22 -11.57
C PRO A 377 -6.75 2.94 -10.10
N TRP A 378 -6.47 1.69 -9.73
CA TRP A 378 -6.06 1.38 -8.36
C TRP A 378 -4.60 1.69 -8.14
N ILE A 379 -3.71 1.46 -9.12
CA ILE A 379 -2.31 1.90 -9.08
C ILE A 379 -1.95 2.43 -10.47
N LYS A 380 -1.27 3.57 -10.53
CA LYS A 380 -0.42 3.86 -11.68
C LYS A 380 0.96 3.28 -11.36
N PRO A 381 1.42 2.25 -12.09
CA PRO A 381 2.65 1.56 -11.75
C PRO A 381 3.86 2.46 -11.94
N GLU A 382 4.56 2.74 -10.84
CA GLU A 382 6.00 3.02 -10.88
C GLU A 382 6.81 1.81 -10.44
N VAL A 383 7.96 1.71 -11.09
CA VAL A 383 8.76 0.53 -11.31
C VAL A 383 10.09 0.74 -10.61
N PHE A 384 10.38 -0.06 -9.58
CA PHE A 384 11.77 -0.35 -9.24
C PHE A 384 12.27 -1.45 -10.18
N GLY A 385 13.44 -1.23 -10.78
CA GLY A 385 14.32 -2.23 -11.37
C GLY A 385 13.64 -3.43 -12.07
N GLN A 386 13.56 -3.34 -13.41
CA GLN A 386 13.20 -4.41 -14.36
C GLN A 386 11.71 -4.60 -14.74
N ALA A 387 10.73 -3.80 -14.30
CA ALA A 387 9.46 -3.77 -15.06
C ALA A 387 9.67 -3.10 -16.43
N TYR A 388 9.31 -3.83 -17.49
CA TYR A 388 9.44 -3.36 -18.86
C TYR A 388 8.36 -2.32 -19.09
N VAL A 389 8.77 -1.07 -19.27
CA VAL A 389 7.87 -0.02 -19.76
C VAL A 389 7.86 -0.11 -21.28
N LEU A 390 6.69 -0.31 -21.88
CA LEU A 390 6.53 -0.38 -23.32
C LEU A 390 5.97 0.96 -23.82
N TRP A 391 6.72 1.62 -24.69
CA TRP A 391 6.24 2.78 -25.45
C TRP A 391 5.27 2.31 -26.55
N ASN A 392 4.09 2.91 -26.60
CA ASN A 392 3.12 2.68 -27.66
C ASN A 392 3.11 3.87 -28.63
N GLU A 393 3.78 3.72 -29.77
CA GLU A 393 3.91 4.76 -30.80
C GLU A 393 2.58 5.26 -31.37
N THR A 394 1.54 4.43 -31.42
CA THR A 394 0.25 4.82 -32.00
C THR A 394 -0.60 5.68 -31.06
N SER A 395 -0.38 5.55 -29.75
CA SER A 395 -1.10 6.34 -28.73
C SER A 395 -0.21 7.35 -28.01
N GLU A 396 1.07 7.43 -28.40
CA GLU A 396 2.12 8.21 -27.74
C GLU A 396 2.11 8.07 -26.21
N SER A 397 1.93 6.82 -25.71
CA SER A 397 1.77 6.56 -24.27
C SER A 397 2.68 5.45 -23.77
N LEU A 398 3.15 5.59 -22.53
CA LEU A 398 3.85 4.55 -21.79
C LEU A 398 2.82 3.59 -21.19
N VAL A 399 2.91 2.30 -21.53
CA VAL A 399 2.16 1.25 -20.82
C VAL A 399 3.12 0.60 -19.83
N SER A 400 2.85 0.82 -18.56
CA SER A 400 3.46 0.08 -17.46
C SER A 400 2.38 -0.90 -16.98
N GLY A 401 2.70 -2.19 -16.98
CA GLY A 401 1.79 -3.26 -16.57
C GLY A 401 2.42 -4.05 -15.45
N PHE A 402 1.61 -4.44 -14.47
CA PHE A 402 2.02 -5.46 -13.51
C PHE A 402 2.17 -6.80 -14.25
N HIS A 403 3.04 -7.68 -13.74
CA HIS A 403 2.99 -9.08 -14.15
C HIS A 403 1.83 -9.80 -13.50
N LEU A 404 1.39 -10.91 -14.09
CA LEU A 404 0.36 -11.74 -13.48
C LEU A 404 0.82 -12.16 -12.08
N GLY A 405 0.00 -11.80 -11.11
CA GLY A 405 0.28 -12.01 -9.70
C GLY A 405 -0.96 -12.41 -8.91
N SER A 406 -0.79 -12.43 -7.60
CA SER A 406 -1.84 -12.65 -6.62
C SER A 406 -1.93 -11.45 -5.68
N MET A 407 -3.14 -11.12 -5.26
CA MET A 407 -3.42 -9.98 -4.38
C MET A 407 -3.83 -10.46 -2.99
N ALA A 408 -3.35 -9.78 -1.96
CA ALA A 408 -3.94 -9.80 -0.64
C ALA A 408 -4.17 -8.36 -0.18
N LEU A 409 -5.30 -8.11 0.47
CA LEU A 409 -5.64 -6.80 1.02
C LEU A 409 -5.65 -6.90 2.54
N ASP A 410 -5.13 -5.86 3.17
CA ASP A 410 -5.44 -5.59 4.57
C ASP A 410 -6.80 -4.90 4.66
N PRO A 411 -7.84 -5.53 5.25
CA PRO A 411 -9.17 -4.93 5.36
C PRO A 411 -9.15 -3.65 6.20
N ALA A 412 -8.27 -3.54 7.19
CA ALA A 412 -8.17 -2.36 8.04
C ALA A 412 -7.48 -1.21 7.31
N SER A 413 -6.27 -1.43 6.78
CA SER A 413 -5.48 -0.36 6.17
C SER A 413 -5.76 -0.12 4.68
N ALA A 414 -6.54 -0.98 4.02
CA ALA A 414 -6.68 -1.05 2.56
C ALA A 414 -5.34 -1.22 1.81
N SER A 415 -4.30 -1.67 2.50
CA SER A 415 -2.98 -1.91 1.91
C SER A 415 -3.02 -3.13 1.00
N LEU A 416 -2.48 -2.99 -0.21
CA LEU A 416 -2.35 -4.08 -1.16
C LEU A 416 -0.99 -4.74 -1.05
N PHE A 417 -0.98 -6.04 -0.85
CA PHE A 417 0.17 -6.90 -1.08
C PHE A 417 0.04 -7.56 -2.44
N TYR A 418 0.97 -7.26 -3.35
CA TYR A 418 0.97 -7.80 -4.72
C TYR A 418 2.15 -8.75 -4.92
N LEU A 419 1.85 -10.01 -5.20
CA LEU A 419 2.85 -11.06 -5.38
C LEU A 419 2.98 -11.41 -6.86
N GLU A 420 4.07 -10.99 -7.51
CA GLU A 420 4.36 -11.35 -8.90
C GLU A 420 4.87 -12.79 -8.98
N GLY A 421 4.13 -13.65 -9.68
CA GLY A 421 4.48 -15.07 -9.73
C GLY A 421 5.78 -15.32 -10.49
N ARG A 422 5.86 -14.93 -11.77
CA ARG A 422 7.05 -15.26 -12.60
C ARG A 422 8.32 -14.57 -12.12
N ARG A 423 8.18 -13.39 -11.52
CA ARG A 423 9.30 -12.58 -11.05
C ARG A 423 9.68 -12.87 -9.61
N SER A 424 8.81 -13.55 -8.86
CA SER A 424 9.05 -13.90 -7.45
C SER A 424 9.34 -12.66 -6.61
N ARG A 425 8.48 -11.64 -6.76
CA ARG A 425 8.58 -10.35 -6.07
C ARG A 425 7.30 -10.10 -5.28
N LEU A 426 7.44 -9.51 -4.10
CA LEU A 426 6.32 -9.11 -3.27
C LEU A 426 6.36 -7.60 -3.05
N TYR A 427 5.29 -6.93 -3.43
CA TYR A 427 5.10 -5.49 -3.22
C TYR A 427 4.07 -5.23 -2.13
N ARG A 428 4.26 -4.14 -1.38
CA ARG A 428 3.27 -3.53 -0.48
C ARG A 428 2.95 -2.14 -0.98
N ILE A 429 1.68 -1.85 -1.14
CA ILE A 429 1.17 -0.54 -1.55
C ILE A 429 0.19 -0.10 -0.47
N ASP A 430 0.67 0.80 0.38
CA ASP A 430 -0.07 1.27 1.53
C ASP A 430 -1.24 2.17 1.15
N ASP A 431 -2.31 2.07 1.94
CA ASP A 431 -3.39 3.06 1.99
C ASP A 431 -4.22 3.21 0.70
N GLY A 432 -4.21 2.18 -0.16
CA GLY A 432 -5.02 2.06 -1.37
C GLY A 432 -5.08 3.35 -2.20
N ILE A 433 -6.29 3.78 -2.58
CA ILE A 433 -6.49 4.99 -3.39
C ILE A 433 -6.18 6.31 -2.65
N LEU A 434 -6.26 6.33 -1.31
CA LEU A 434 -5.95 7.54 -0.52
C LEU A 434 -4.45 7.85 -0.54
N GLY A 435 -3.58 6.84 -0.45
CA GLY A 435 -2.13 7.01 -0.58
C GLY A 435 -1.70 7.48 -1.98
N LEU A 436 -2.52 7.20 -2.99
CA LEU A 436 -2.25 7.42 -4.42
C LEU A 436 -2.82 8.73 -4.99
N ALA A 437 -3.65 9.46 -4.24
CA ALA A 437 -4.29 10.69 -4.69
C ALA A 437 -3.33 11.90 -4.73
N LYS A 438 -2.16 11.74 -5.33
CA LYS A 438 -1.20 12.81 -5.65
C LYS A 438 -1.16 12.95 -7.16
N THR A 439 -1.79 14.03 -7.66
CA THR A 439 -2.17 14.13 -9.08
C THR A 439 -1.25 15.07 -9.86
N GLY A 440 -0.81 14.62 -11.04
CA GLY A 440 0.23 15.27 -11.84
C GLY A 440 -0.25 16.23 -12.93
N HIS A 441 0.74 16.98 -13.46
CA HIS A 441 0.65 18.16 -14.31
C HIS A 441 -0.16 18.02 -15.62
N PHE A 442 -0.75 19.14 -16.07
CA PHE A 442 -1.49 19.27 -17.33
C PHE A 442 -0.84 20.25 -18.32
N GLY A 443 0.03 19.75 -19.19
CA GLY A 443 0.21 20.29 -20.54
C GLY A 443 1.12 21.53 -20.71
N GLY A 444 2.01 21.40 -21.70
CA GLY A 444 2.58 22.50 -22.46
C GLY A 444 2.80 22.03 -23.90
N GLY A 445 2.29 22.78 -24.88
CA GLY A 445 2.44 22.48 -26.32
C GLY A 445 3.84 22.73 -26.89
N ALA A 446 4.85 22.91 -26.03
CA ALA A 446 6.21 23.24 -26.41
C ALA A 446 7.19 22.18 -25.89
N ALA A 447 7.64 21.35 -26.84
CA ALA A 447 8.97 20.73 -26.94
C ALA A 447 9.45 19.73 -25.86
N LYS A 448 9.51 18.47 -26.30
CA LYS A 448 10.78 17.75 -26.57
C LYS A 448 11.87 17.85 -25.48
N VAL A 449 11.66 17.16 -24.36
CA VAL A 449 12.78 16.49 -23.65
C VAL A 449 12.36 15.05 -23.37
N ALA A 450 12.98 14.12 -24.11
CA ALA A 450 12.83 12.70 -23.94
C ALA A 450 13.67 12.22 -22.75
N LEU A 451 13.19 12.44 -21.53
CA LEU A 451 13.68 11.77 -20.32
C LEU A 451 12.50 11.38 -19.43
N LYS A 452 12.07 10.12 -19.55
CA LYS A 452 11.55 9.31 -18.42
C LYS A 452 10.49 9.96 -17.51
N ASP A 453 9.42 10.54 -18.06
CA ASP A 453 8.24 10.90 -17.25
C ASP A 453 7.48 9.63 -16.80
N ARG A 454 7.77 9.12 -15.59
CA ARG A 454 7.08 7.92 -15.03
C ARG A 454 5.90 8.21 -14.10
N LEU A 455 5.70 9.44 -13.62
CA LEU A 455 4.46 9.85 -12.93
C LEU A 455 3.72 11.03 -13.59
N GLY A 456 3.77 11.14 -14.92
CA GLY A 456 2.83 11.97 -15.66
C GLY A 456 1.56 11.20 -16.01
N ALA A 457 0.62 10.98 -15.09
CA ALA A 457 -0.75 10.70 -15.51
C ALA A 457 -1.53 11.97 -15.27
N GLY A 458 -1.84 12.68 -16.35
CA GLY A 458 -2.98 13.57 -16.30
C GLY A 458 -4.20 12.70 -16.09
N LEU A 459 -4.56 12.41 -14.84
CA LEU A 459 -5.95 12.14 -14.48
C LEU A 459 -6.76 13.26 -15.13
N GLY A 460 -7.83 12.97 -15.87
CA GLY A 460 -8.62 14.06 -16.44
C GLY A 460 -9.10 14.97 -15.30
N ARG A 461 -9.35 16.25 -15.56
CA ARG A 461 -10.02 17.16 -14.60
C ARG A 461 -11.19 16.43 -13.88
N ARG A 462 -11.94 15.58 -14.60
CA ARG A 462 -13.01 14.71 -14.08
C ARG A 462 -12.63 13.78 -12.91
N ALA A 463 -11.43 13.19 -12.89
CA ALA A 463 -10.95 12.38 -11.77
C ALA A 463 -10.63 13.20 -10.55
N GLN A 464 -10.06 14.39 -10.75
CA GLN A 464 -9.78 15.34 -9.68
C GLN A 464 -11.09 15.90 -9.11
N VAL A 465 -12.07 16.17 -9.97
CA VAL A 465 -13.35 16.82 -9.65
C VAL A 465 -14.32 15.93 -8.86
N ARG A 466 -14.28 14.60 -9.06
CA ARG A 466 -15.33 13.70 -8.52
C ARG A 466 -14.86 12.77 -7.42
N TRP A 467 -13.56 12.64 -7.18
CA TRP A 467 -13.09 11.82 -6.06
C TRP A 467 -13.21 12.61 -4.76
N ARG A 468 -13.94 12.06 -3.78
CA ARG A 468 -14.20 12.68 -2.47
C ARG A 468 -13.45 11.93 -1.37
N PRO A 469 -12.11 12.06 -1.28
CA PRO A 469 -11.32 11.31 -0.31
C PRO A 469 -11.77 11.53 1.14
N GLN A 470 -12.33 12.71 1.44
CA GLN A 470 -12.91 13.05 2.73
C GLN A 470 -13.98 12.07 3.22
N GLU A 471 -14.75 11.46 2.31
CA GLU A 471 -15.77 10.45 2.67
C GLU A 471 -15.14 9.19 3.26
N HIS A 472 -13.86 8.94 2.98
CA HIS A 472 -13.13 7.75 3.43
C HIS A 472 -12.10 8.03 4.51
N LEU A 473 -11.84 9.31 4.85
CA LEU A 473 -10.83 9.65 5.85
C LEU A 473 -11.21 9.08 7.22
N GLY A 474 -12.49 9.12 7.62
CA GLY A 474 -12.94 8.54 8.89
C GLY A 474 -12.74 7.02 8.99
N ALA A 475 -12.62 6.33 7.85
CA ALA A 475 -12.35 4.89 7.77
C ALA A 475 -10.87 4.56 7.53
N ARG A 476 -9.98 5.56 7.50
CA ARG A 476 -8.53 5.33 7.45
C ARG A 476 -8.09 4.73 8.78
N TRP A 477 -7.38 3.61 8.69
CA TRP A 477 -6.85 2.94 9.86
C TRP A 477 -5.70 3.74 10.47
N GLU A 478 -5.70 3.81 11.79
CA GLU A 478 -4.63 4.36 12.59
C GLU A 478 -4.29 3.37 13.71
N ASP A 479 -3.00 3.27 14.01
CA ASP A 479 -2.51 2.47 15.15
C ASP A 479 -2.94 3.09 16.48
N GLN A 480 -3.16 4.41 16.52
CA GLN A 480 -3.66 5.14 17.68
C GLN A 480 -4.70 6.18 17.28
N PRO A 481 -5.78 6.34 18.07
CA PRO A 481 -6.76 7.40 17.84
C PRO A 481 -6.11 8.79 17.97
N ARG A 482 -6.31 9.63 16.96
CA ARG A 482 -5.85 11.03 16.93
C ARG A 482 -7.02 11.99 16.69
N ALA A 483 -6.87 13.24 17.14
CA ALA A 483 -7.81 14.31 16.82
C ALA A 483 -7.69 14.71 15.34
N GLY A 484 -8.80 15.03 14.68
CA GLY A 484 -8.85 15.29 13.23
C GLY A 484 -9.73 14.28 12.49
N PRO A 485 -9.49 14.02 11.19
CA PRO A 485 -8.37 14.50 10.36
C PRO A 485 -8.43 16.01 10.09
N TYR A 486 -7.29 16.68 10.15
CA TYR A 486 -7.12 18.00 9.54
C TYR A 486 -6.65 17.81 8.10
N LEU A 487 -7.41 18.36 7.16
CA LEU A 487 -7.21 18.15 5.74
C LEU A 487 -6.48 19.32 5.11
N ALA A 488 -5.31 19.06 4.54
CA ALA A 488 -4.55 20.03 3.78
C ALA A 488 -4.67 19.82 2.26
N LEU A 489 -4.68 20.93 1.52
CA LEU A 489 -4.58 20.95 0.07
C LEU A 489 -3.35 21.75 -0.37
N LEU A 490 -2.37 21.07 -0.96
CA LEU A 490 -1.21 21.68 -1.60
C LEU A 490 -1.54 22.03 -3.05
N VAL A 491 -1.42 23.31 -3.39
CA VAL A 491 -1.55 23.85 -4.75
C VAL A 491 -0.26 24.51 -5.21
N GLY A 492 -0.07 24.61 -6.52
CA GLY A 492 1.09 25.30 -7.11
C GLY A 492 2.34 24.44 -7.28
N SER A 493 2.45 23.34 -6.53
CA SER A 493 3.64 22.49 -6.55
C SER A 493 3.70 21.57 -7.78
N SER A 494 4.88 21.52 -8.41
CA SER A 494 5.19 20.57 -9.49
C SER A 494 5.57 19.21 -8.92
N MET A 495 5.04 18.13 -9.48
CA MET A 495 5.49 16.77 -9.14
C MET A 495 6.76 16.33 -9.89
N ILE A 496 7.46 17.25 -10.60
CA ILE A 496 8.59 16.91 -11.51
C ILE A 496 9.97 17.03 -10.82
N ALA A 497 10.05 17.60 -9.63
CA ALA A 497 11.26 18.32 -9.25
C ALA A 497 12.42 17.54 -8.59
N TYR A 498 12.81 16.28 -8.87
CA TYR A 498 14.12 15.61 -8.52
C TYR A 498 13.95 14.08 -8.38
N ASN A 499 15.05 13.33 -8.40
CA ASN A 499 15.11 11.94 -8.86
C ASN A 499 15.51 11.02 -7.72
N ASP A 500 14.68 10.04 -7.35
CA ASP A 500 15.11 8.76 -6.79
C ASP A 500 14.08 7.66 -7.04
N ILE A 501 14.56 6.42 -7.10
CA ILE A 501 14.18 5.43 -8.12
C ILE A 501 12.70 4.96 -8.10
N VAL A 502 11.89 5.23 -7.07
CA VAL A 502 10.40 5.13 -7.12
C VAL A 502 9.72 6.10 -6.15
N GLY A 503 9.49 7.32 -6.63
CA GLY A 503 8.22 7.98 -6.33
C GLY A 503 7.98 8.50 -4.91
N GLU A 504 9.00 8.82 -4.13
CA GLU A 504 8.83 9.73 -2.97
C GLU A 504 8.87 11.22 -3.39
N TYR A 505 8.39 11.51 -4.60
CA TYR A 505 8.59 12.80 -5.25
C TYR A 505 7.35 13.70 -5.26
N SER A 506 6.72 13.83 -4.09
CA SER A 506 5.71 14.86 -3.88
C SER A 506 6.10 15.63 -2.63
N LEU A 507 6.38 16.92 -2.81
CA LEU A 507 6.49 17.87 -1.70
C LEU A 507 5.31 17.72 -0.75
N GLY A 508 4.11 17.54 -1.30
CA GLY A 508 2.91 17.21 -0.52
C GLY A 508 3.04 15.94 0.33
N ARG A 509 3.57 14.84 -0.22
CA ARG A 509 3.80 13.61 0.56
C ARG A 509 4.80 13.83 1.68
N LYS A 510 5.90 14.52 1.40
CA LYS A 510 6.93 14.80 2.39
C LYS A 510 6.37 15.66 3.53
N ILE A 511 5.61 16.69 3.20
CA ILE A 511 4.89 17.52 4.18
C ILE A 511 3.90 16.67 4.98
N GLU A 512 3.08 15.85 4.31
CA GLU A 512 2.12 14.96 4.97
C GLU A 512 2.82 14.06 6.00
N GLN A 513 3.91 13.40 5.60
CA GLN A 513 4.66 12.47 6.45
C GLN A 513 5.28 13.17 7.64
N VAL A 514 6.03 14.26 7.40
CA VAL A 514 6.72 15.01 8.46
C VAL A 514 5.70 15.60 9.44
N LEU A 515 4.66 16.28 8.95
CA LEU A 515 3.65 16.86 9.82
C LEU A 515 2.79 15.81 10.52
N SER A 516 2.47 14.69 9.85
CA SER A 516 1.77 13.57 10.51
C SER A 516 2.59 12.96 11.64
N ALA A 517 3.91 12.89 11.50
CA ALA A 517 4.80 12.40 12.55
C ALA A 517 4.89 13.41 13.70
N GLU A 518 5.22 14.67 13.40
CA GLU A 518 5.40 15.72 14.40
C GLU A 518 4.10 16.02 15.17
N LEU A 519 3.01 16.33 14.45
CA LEU A 519 1.71 16.64 15.05
C LEU A 519 1.05 15.40 15.66
N GLY A 520 1.26 14.23 15.05
CA GLY A 520 0.76 12.97 15.59
C GLY A 520 1.43 12.59 16.92
N TYR A 521 2.73 12.84 17.04
CA TYR A 521 3.47 12.58 18.27
C TYR A 521 3.20 13.65 19.34
N ARG A 522 3.42 14.93 19.02
CA ARG A 522 3.35 16.03 19.97
C ARG A 522 1.92 16.32 20.42
N ASP A 523 1.01 16.44 19.45
CA ASP A 523 -0.34 16.98 19.67
C ASP A 523 -1.43 15.91 19.55
N ARG A 524 -1.07 14.67 19.18
CA ARG A 524 -2.01 13.59 18.85
C ARG A 524 -3.00 13.99 17.77
N ILE A 525 -2.53 14.72 16.77
CA ILE A 525 -3.33 15.19 15.64
C ILE A 525 -3.05 14.33 14.42
N ARG A 526 -4.12 13.99 13.69
CA ARG A 526 -4.05 13.39 12.36
C ARG A 526 -4.07 14.49 11.30
N PHE A 527 -3.09 14.45 10.41
CA PHE A 527 -2.96 15.38 9.30
C PHE A 527 -2.95 14.61 7.97
N ASP A 528 -3.86 14.94 7.07
CA ASP A 528 -3.93 14.34 5.73
C ASP A 528 -3.69 15.44 4.70
N LEU A 529 -2.91 15.16 3.65
CA LEU A 529 -2.61 16.16 2.62
C LEU A 529 -2.85 15.61 1.22
N PHE A 530 -3.61 16.38 0.44
CA PHE A 530 -3.82 16.16 -0.98
C PHE A 530 -3.05 17.19 -1.79
N GLN A 531 -2.49 16.78 -2.93
CA GLN A 531 -1.78 17.69 -3.84
C GLN A 531 -2.50 17.78 -5.18
N ARG A 532 -2.79 19.01 -5.61
CA ARG A 532 -3.34 19.33 -6.93
C ARG A 532 -2.37 20.19 -7.73
N THR A 533 -1.85 19.64 -8.82
CA THR A 533 -0.99 20.39 -9.75
C THR A 533 -1.80 20.94 -10.93
N ARG A 534 -1.65 22.24 -11.21
CA ARG A 534 -2.22 22.93 -12.39
C ARG A 534 -1.10 23.50 -13.27
N SER A 535 -1.34 23.72 -14.56
CA SER A 535 -0.34 24.32 -15.45
C SER A 535 -0.31 25.85 -15.35
N GLY A 536 0.89 26.38 -15.17
CA GLY A 536 1.15 27.78 -14.80
C GLY A 536 1.04 27.96 -13.28
N ALA A 537 2.14 28.36 -12.66
CA ALA A 537 2.28 28.45 -11.21
C ALA A 537 2.03 29.89 -10.71
N ASN A 538 0.93 30.51 -11.15
CA ASN A 538 0.56 31.86 -10.71
C ASN A 538 -0.53 31.85 -9.65
N LEU A 539 -0.56 32.92 -8.83
CA LEU A 539 -1.47 33.04 -7.70
C LEU A 539 -2.95 32.93 -8.12
N ALA A 540 -3.33 33.51 -9.27
CA ALA A 540 -4.71 33.47 -9.75
C ALA A 540 -5.19 32.03 -10.00
N LYS A 541 -4.36 31.19 -10.63
CA LYS A 541 -4.68 29.77 -10.88
C LYS A 541 -4.70 28.95 -9.60
N MET A 542 -3.88 29.30 -8.60
CA MET A 542 -3.91 28.65 -7.29
C MET A 542 -5.22 28.94 -6.56
N ILE A 543 -5.66 30.21 -6.54
CA ILE A 543 -6.96 30.62 -5.98
C ILE A 543 -8.11 29.92 -6.70
N GLU A 544 -8.08 29.86 -8.04
CA GLU A 544 -9.07 29.14 -8.84
C GLU A 544 -9.13 27.65 -8.46
N THR A 545 -7.98 27.01 -8.26
CA THR A 545 -7.90 25.59 -7.85
C THR A 545 -8.52 25.35 -6.47
N LEU A 546 -8.39 26.31 -5.53
CA LEU A 546 -9.04 26.24 -4.22
C LEU A 546 -10.57 26.37 -4.33
N ARG A 547 -11.05 27.28 -5.18
CA ARG A 547 -12.50 27.45 -5.42
C ARG A 547 -13.12 26.22 -6.09
N GLU A 548 -12.45 25.67 -7.10
CA GLU A 548 -12.86 24.43 -7.75
C GLU A 548 -12.97 23.28 -6.73
N ALA A 549 -11.96 23.12 -5.86
CA ALA A 549 -12.01 22.12 -4.80
C ALA A 549 -13.24 22.30 -3.88
N GLU A 550 -13.56 23.53 -3.50
CA GLU A 550 -14.74 23.83 -2.69
C GLU A 550 -16.06 23.51 -3.42
N GLU A 551 -16.18 23.92 -4.70
CA GLU A 551 -17.36 23.64 -5.54
C GLU A 551 -17.60 22.13 -5.72
N GLU A 552 -16.53 21.34 -5.71
CA GLU A 552 -16.55 19.88 -5.77
C GLU A 552 -16.96 19.23 -4.42
N GLY A 553 -17.05 20.03 -3.37
CA GLY A 553 -17.36 19.60 -2.01
C GLY A 553 -16.14 19.13 -1.20
N LEU A 554 -14.91 19.37 -1.69
CA LEU A 554 -13.69 19.16 -0.92
C LEU A 554 -13.52 20.32 0.07
N ARG A 555 -13.77 20.04 1.34
CA ARG A 555 -13.56 21.00 2.44
C ARG A 555 -12.21 20.72 3.08
N VAL A 556 -11.31 21.69 3.03
CA VAL A 556 -9.97 21.60 3.61
C VAL A 556 -9.87 22.54 4.81
N ASP A 557 -9.03 22.19 5.78
CA ASP A 557 -8.71 23.04 6.93
C ASP A 557 -7.49 23.92 6.64
N VAL A 558 -6.59 23.44 5.77
CA VAL A 558 -5.34 24.12 5.41
C VAL A 558 -5.17 24.17 3.90
N ALA A 559 -4.90 25.34 3.33
CA ALA A 559 -4.39 25.49 1.98
C ALA A 559 -2.90 25.81 2.05
N ILE A 560 -2.08 25.00 1.37
CA ILE A 560 -0.64 25.25 1.22
C ILE A 560 -0.42 25.70 -0.22
N ILE A 561 0.09 26.91 -0.39
CA ILE A 561 0.39 27.51 -1.68
C ILE A 561 1.91 27.46 -1.87
N ASP A 562 2.37 26.60 -2.77
CA ASP A 562 3.78 26.51 -3.15
C ASP A 562 4.17 27.75 -3.98
N VAL A 563 4.96 28.63 -3.37
CA VAL A 563 5.59 29.77 -4.02
C VAL A 563 6.86 29.25 -4.67
N TYR A 564 6.67 28.63 -5.83
CA TYR A 564 7.76 28.09 -6.65
C TYR A 564 8.84 29.16 -6.84
N GLY A 565 10.14 28.79 -6.77
CA GLY A 565 11.32 29.68 -6.88
C GLY A 565 11.48 30.51 -8.16
N LEU A 566 10.43 30.61 -8.97
CA LEU A 566 10.26 31.55 -10.08
C LEU A 566 9.20 32.57 -9.65
N ILE A 567 9.55 33.51 -8.77
CA ILE A 567 8.67 34.61 -8.33
C ILE A 567 7.98 35.29 -9.53
N ASP A 568 8.71 35.46 -10.64
CA ASP A 568 8.17 36.02 -11.88
C ASP A 568 6.95 35.24 -12.43
N ARG A 569 6.95 33.90 -12.30
CA ARG A 569 5.80 33.06 -12.68
C ARG A 569 4.68 33.13 -11.65
N PHE A 570 5.00 33.23 -10.37
CA PHE A 570 4.00 33.40 -9.32
C PHE A 570 3.19 34.69 -9.50
N LEU A 571 3.89 35.75 -9.89
CA LEU A 571 3.33 37.07 -10.17
C LEU A 571 2.71 37.19 -11.58
N GLU A 572 2.87 36.19 -12.45
CA GLU A 572 2.38 36.23 -13.83
C GLU A 572 0.87 36.48 -13.88
N GLY A 573 0.46 37.53 -14.62
CA GLY A 573 -0.93 37.99 -14.67
C GLY A 573 -1.29 39.07 -13.65
N SER A 574 -0.35 39.50 -12.81
CA SER A 574 -0.43 40.71 -12.00
C SER A 574 0.51 41.76 -12.61
N ALA A 575 -0.01 42.62 -13.48
CA ALA A 575 0.79 43.57 -14.26
C ALA A 575 1.49 44.64 -13.39
N ASP A 576 0.98 44.87 -12.18
CA ASP A 576 1.48 45.83 -11.20
C ASP A 576 1.14 45.39 -9.76
N GLU A 577 1.65 46.14 -8.78
CA GLU A 577 1.43 45.92 -7.35
C GLU A 577 -0.06 45.94 -6.97
N ALA A 578 -0.85 46.82 -7.60
CA ALA A 578 -2.28 46.93 -7.31
C ALA A 578 -3.05 45.67 -7.73
N ALA A 579 -2.72 45.10 -8.88
CA ALA A 579 -3.27 43.84 -9.35
C ALA A 579 -2.90 42.67 -8.42
N PHE A 580 -1.65 42.63 -7.95
CA PHE A 580 -1.20 41.60 -7.01
C PHE A 580 -1.91 41.71 -5.64
N LEU A 581 -1.99 42.92 -5.08
CA LEU A 581 -2.74 43.18 -3.84
C LEU A 581 -4.23 42.83 -3.99
N GLY A 582 -4.81 43.05 -5.18
CA GLY A 582 -6.17 42.60 -5.50
C GLY A 582 -6.34 41.08 -5.38
N ARG A 583 -5.35 40.30 -5.84
CA ARG A 583 -5.37 38.83 -5.70
C ARG A 583 -5.18 38.36 -4.26
N LEU A 584 -4.34 39.03 -3.49
CA LEU A 584 -4.22 38.73 -2.05
C LEU A 584 -5.52 39.02 -1.30
N ARG A 585 -6.25 40.10 -1.66
CA ARG A 585 -7.58 40.37 -1.10
C ARG A 585 -8.58 39.28 -1.47
N GLU A 586 -8.58 38.81 -2.72
CA GLU A 586 -9.44 37.69 -3.14
C GLU A 586 -9.19 36.41 -2.31
N LEU A 587 -7.92 36.11 -2.04
CA LEU A 587 -7.54 34.98 -1.18
C LEU A 587 -7.92 35.20 0.28
N GLU A 588 -7.77 36.43 0.80
CA GLU A 588 -8.17 36.79 2.16
C GLU A 588 -9.70 36.71 2.34
N ASP A 589 -10.48 37.18 1.38
CA ASP A 589 -11.94 37.04 1.37
C ASP A 589 -12.34 35.57 1.34
N TYR A 590 -11.66 34.75 0.52
CA TYR A 590 -11.85 33.30 0.50
C TYR A 590 -11.56 32.69 1.86
N ARG A 591 -10.43 33.06 2.49
CA ARG A 591 -10.00 32.60 3.81
C ARG A 591 -11.01 32.95 4.91
N GLN A 592 -11.49 34.19 4.94
CA GLN A 592 -12.47 34.66 5.93
C GLN A 592 -13.82 33.96 5.77
N ARG A 593 -14.26 33.72 4.53
CA ARG A 593 -15.53 33.05 4.23
C ARG A 593 -15.50 31.56 4.61
N THR A 594 -14.38 30.89 4.37
CA THR A 594 -14.26 29.44 4.54
C THR A 594 -13.67 29.03 5.90
N GLY A 595 -12.97 29.95 6.58
CA GLY A 595 -12.28 29.69 7.84
C GLY A 595 -10.96 28.92 7.69
N ILE A 596 -10.47 28.71 6.46
CA ILE A 596 -9.25 27.93 6.23
C ILE A 596 -8.00 28.66 6.74
N LEU A 597 -6.97 27.89 7.09
CA LEU A 597 -5.62 28.41 7.25
C LEU A 597 -4.93 28.42 5.89
N VAL A 598 -4.34 29.55 5.50
CA VAL A 598 -3.55 29.66 4.26
C VAL A 598 -2.08 29.80 4.62
N LEU A 599 -1.26 28.90 4.08
CA LEU A 599 0.20 28.90 4.25
C LEU A 599 0.85 29.11 2.88
N PHE A 600 1.76 30.08 2.80
CA PHE A 600 2.68 30.18 1.67
C PHE A 600 3.93 29.38 2.00
N LEU A 601 4.27 28.44 1.14
CA LEU A 601 5.47 27.63 1.26
C LEU A 601 6.45 28.07 0.18
N ASP A 602 7.55 28.67 0.59
CA ASP A 602 8.71 28.88 -0.28
C ASP A 602 9.63 27.66 -0.12
N ASN A 603 9.92 26.97 -1.23
CA ASN A 603 10.77 25.78 -1.27
C ASN A 603 12.15 26.05 -1.89
N THR A 604 12.55 27.32 -2.03
CA THR A 604 13.87 27.73 -2.50
C THR A 604 15.00 27.47 -1.53
#